data_AF-A0A7S3RDU1-F1
#
_entry.id   AF-A0A7S3RDU1-F1
#
_cell.length_a   1.000
_cell.length_b   1.000
_cell.length_c   1.000
_cell.angle_alpha   90.00
_cell.angle_beta   90.00
_cell.angle_gamma   90.00
#
_symmetry.space_group_name_H-M   'P 1'
#
loop_
_entity.id
_entity.type
_entity.pdbx_description
1 polymer ?
#
loop_
_entity_poly.entity_id
_entity_poly.type
_entity_poly.pdbx_seq_one_letter_code
_entity_poly.pdbx_strand_id
1 'polypeptide(L)'
;QGQRLALAYPGDEHLDVLFSAAYLLEFMGAAAFLLRSIFARECSGVFVWFAHAMLPIMQIMPVYFLLTAWGAGVMQSVPELVGAGHPFEVLQVTGAMQVGMYLLAATVRLAFGSEERKEATAYLLVQ
;
A
#
# COMPACT_ATOMS: atom_id res chain seq x y z
N GLN A 1 15.07 -23.17 -14.78
CA GLN A 1 15.12 -21.68 -14.72
C GLN A 1 14.50 -21.29 -13.38
N GLY A 2 15.32 -20.95 -12.39
CA GLY A 2 14.85 -20.71 -11.03
C GLY A 2 13.99 -19.45 -10.93
N GLN A 3 12.88 -19.53 -10.19
CA GLN A 3 12.09 -18.36 -9.80
C GLN A 3 12.98 -17.38 -9.03
N ARG A 4 13.05 -16.12 -9.46
CA ARG A 4 13.90 -15.08 -8.86
C ARG A 4 13.34 -14.50 -7.54
N LEU A 5 12.18 -15.00 -7.10
CA LEU A 5 11.45 -14.59 -5.90
C LEU A 5 11.04 -15.82 -5.08
N ALA A 6 11.91 -16.82 -4.99
CA ALA A 6 11.60 -18.06 -4.28
C ALA A 6 11.63 -17.84 -2.76
N LEU A 7 10.46 -17.92 -2.12
CA LEU A 7 10.25 -17.81 -0.67
C LEU A 7 9.71 -19.12 -0.08
N ALA A 8 9.06 -19.96 -0.89
CA ALA A 8 8.48 -21.22 -0.49
C ALA A 8 9.52 -22.36 -0.49
N TYR A 9 9.19 -23.44 0.23
CA TYR A 9 9.99 -24.66 0.22
C TYR A 9 9.98 -25.34 -1.16
N PRO A 10 11.02 -26.11 -1.51
CA PRO A 10 11.05 -26.89 -2.74
C PRO A 10 9.83 -27.82 -2.85
N GLY A 11 9.03 -27.67 -3.90
CA GLY A 11 7.77 -28.41 -4.09
C GLY A 11 6.51 -27.54 -3.98
N ASP A 12 6.60 -26.36 -3.37
CA ASP A 12 5.48 -25.43 -3.18
C ASP A 12 5.59 -24.17 -4.06
N GLU A 13 6.15 -24.31 -5.26
CA GLU A 13 6.41 -23.20 -6.21
C GLU A 13 5.14 -22.40 -6.58
N HIS A 14 3.97 -23.00 -6.43
CA HIS A 14 2.67 -22.37 -6.66
C HIS A 14 2.34 -21.32 -5.60
N LEU A 15 2.84 -21.47 -4.37
CA LEU A 15 2.67 -20.48 -3.29
C LEU A 15 3.46 -19.22 -3.58
N ASP A 16 4.67 -19.32 -4.14
CA ASP A 16 5.48 -18.16 -4.52
C ASP A 16 4.79 -17.32 -5.61
N VAL A 17 4.18 -17.99 -6.59
CA VAL A 17 3.40 -17.32 -7.64
C VAL A 17 2.17 -16.65 -7.07
N LEU A 18 1.41 -17.36 -6.23
CA LEU A 18 0.19 -16.84 -5.63
C LEU A 18 0.49 -15.64 -4.72
N PHE A 19 1.53 -15.75 -3.91
CA PHE A 19 2.00 -14.69 -3.03
C PHE A 19 2.46 -13.46 -3.83
N SER A 20 3.29 -13.66 -4.85
CA SER A 20 3.76 -12.56 -5.73
C SER A 20 2.59 -11.89 -6.46
N ALA A 21 1.62 -12.66 -6.94
CA ALA A 21 0.43 -12.14 -7.62
C ALA A 21 -0.46 -11.35 -6.67
N ALA A 22 -0.69 -11.84 -5.45
CA ALA A 22 -1.44 -11.13 -4.42
C ALA A 22 -0.76 -9.79 -4.07
N TYR A 23 0.56 -9.81 -3.86
CA TYR A 23 1.32 -8.60 -3.53
C TYR A 23 1.31 -7.55 -4.65
N LEU A 24 1.36 -8.01 -5.91
CA LEU A 24 1.22 -7.15 -7.08
C LEU A 24 -0.17 -6.51 -7.17
N LEU A 25 -1.23 -7.30 -6.94
CA LEU A 25 -2.61 -6.80 -6.91
C LEU A 25 -2.82 -5.77 -5.80
N GLU A 26 -2.27 -5.99 -4.61
CA GLU A 26 -2.29 -5.01 -3.52
C GLU A 26 -1.58 -3.71 -3.90
N PHE A 27 -0.43 -3.81 -4.57
CA PHE A 27 0.30 -2.63 -5.06
C PHE A 27 -0.51 -1.84 -6.09
N MET A 28 -1.11 -2.54 -7.06
CA MET A 28 -2.00 -1.92 -8.05
C MET A 28 -3.23 -1.29 -7.38
N GLY A 29 -3.78 -1.92 -6.34
CA GLY A 29 -4.87 -1.39 -5.53
C GLY A 29 -4.50 -0.07 -4.84
N ALA A 30 -3.33 -0.02 -4.21
CA ALA A 30 -2.81 1.19 -3.57
C ALA A 30 -2.57 2.33 -4.58
N ALA A 31 -2.02 2.01 -5.76
CA ALA A 31 -1.83 2.98 -6.84
C ALA A 31 -3.18 3.49 -7.39
N ALA A 32 -4.13 2.60 -7.64
CA ALA A 32 -5.48 2.98 -8.09
C ALA A 32 -6.20 3.85 -7.06
N PHE A 33 -6.03 3.56 -5.76
CA PHE A 33 -6.59 4.36 -4.69
C PHE A 33 -6.00 5.78 -4.67
N LEU A 34 -4.68 5.91 -4.78
CA LEU A 34 -4.02 7.22 -4.89
C LEU A 34 -4.47 7.99 -6.14
N LEU A 35 -4.52 7.35 -7.31
CA LEU A 35 -5.01 7.98 -8.54
C LEU A 35 -6.46 8.46 -8.38
N ARG A 36 -7.30 7.65 -7.73
CA ARG A 36 -8.68 8.05 -7.42
C ARG A 36 -8.70 9.28 -6.52
N SER A 37 -7.87 9.36 -5.48
CA SER A 37 -7.81 10.52 -4.60
C SER A 37 -7.33 11.80 -5.30
N ILE A 38 -6.47 11.67 -6.32
CA ILE A 38 -5.97 12.79 -7.12
C ILE A 38 -7.00 13.26 -8.16
N PHE A 39 -7.63 12.34 -8.88
CA PHE A 39 -8.44 12.66 -10.06
C PHE A 39 -9.94 12.72 -9.80
N ALA A 40 -10.46 12.04 -8.77
CA ALA A 40 -11.88 12.07 -8.47
C ALA A 40 -12.23 13.36 -7.72
N ARG A 41 -12.97 14.24 -8.40
CA ARG A 41 -13.46 15.52 -7.82
C ARG A 41 -14.54 15.30 -6.77
N GLU A 42 -15.43 14.32 -6.98
CA GLU A 42 -16.54 14.07 -6.06
C GLU A 42 -16.40 12.70 -5.39
N CYS A 43 -15.90 12.71 -4.16
CA CYS A 43 -15.88 11.53 -3.29
C CYS A 43 -16.28 11.93 -1.87
N SER A 44 -17.48 12.48 -1.71
CA SER A 44 -18.05 12.75 -0.38
C SER A 44 -18.74 11.49 0.16
N GLY A 45 -18.58 11.24 1.46
CA GLY A 45 -19.20 10.09 2.12
C GLY A 45 -18.36 9.52 3.26
N VAL A 46 -19.03 9.01 4.29
CA VAL A 46 -18.38 8.41 5.48
C VAL A 46 -17.46 7.26 5.09
N PHE A 47 -17.84 6.47 4.07
CA PHE A 47 -17.02 5.39 3.55
C PHE A 47 -15.69 5.86 2.96
N VAL A 48 -15.67 7.03 2.28
CA VAL A 48 -14.43 7.58 1.71
C VAL A 48 -13.50 8.02 2.83
N TRP A 49 -14.02 8.69 3.85
CA TRP A 49 -13.26 9.07 5.03
C TRP A 49 -12.71 7.86 5.77
N PHE A 50 -13.55 6.85 5.98
CA PHE A 50 -13.16 5.59 6.57
C PHE A 50 -12.06 4.91 5.75
N ALA A 51 -12.18 4.82 4.43
CA ALA A 51 -11.19 4.20 3.55
C ALA A 51 -9.84 4.95 3.61
N HIS A 52 -9.84 6.28 3.58
CA HIS A 52 -8.60 7.07 3.65
C HIS A 52 -7.93 7.03 5.04
N ALA A 53 -8.67 6.73 6.11
CA ALA A 53 -8.13 6.58 7.47
C ALA A 53 -7.71 5.14 7.79
N MET A 54 -8.56 4.17 7.45
CA MET A 54 -8.35 2.76 7.81
C MET A 54 -7.43 2.02 6.86
N LEU A 55 -7.48 2.26 5.54
CA LEU A 55 -6.59 1.54 4.61
C LEU A 55 -5.10 1.75 4.91
N PRO A 56 -4.62 2.98 5.23
CA PRO A 56 -3.23 3.14 5.66
C PRO A 56 -2.91 2.34 6.92
N ILE A 57 -3.80 2.34 7.92
CA ILE A 57 -3.61 1.61 9.19
C ILE A 57 -3.56 0.10 8.94
N MET A 58 -4.47 -0.41 8.12
CA MET A 58 -4.53 -1.83 7.76
C MET A 58 -3.27 -2.26 7.00
N GLN A 59 -2.69 -1.39 6.17
CA GLN A 59 -1.49 -1.72 5.39
C GLN A 59 -0.18 -1.56 6.19
N ILE A 60 -0.16 -0.77 7.26
CA ILE A 60 1.00 -0.65 8.15
C ILE A 60 1.32 -1.98 8.84
N MET A 61 0.30 -2.75 9.24
CA MET A 61 0.48 -4.01 9.97
C MET A 61 1.24 -5.08 9.15
N PRO A 62 0.85 -5.41 7.91
CA PRO A 62 1.61 -6.32 7.04
C PRO A 62 3.05 -5.84 6.79
N VAL A 63 3.25 -4.54 6.59
CA VAL A 63 4.58 -3.97 6.36
C VAL A 63 5.44 -4.09 7.62
N TYR A 64 4.88 -3.77 8.79
CA TYR A 64 5.56 -3.95 10.07
C TYR A 64 5.98 -5.41 10.25
N PHE A 65 5.07 -6.35 10.01
CA PHE A 65 5.39 -7.77 10.07
C PHE A 65 6.54 -8.13 9.11
N LEU A 66 6.49 -7.71 7.84
CA LEU A 66 7.54 -7.99 6.86
C LEU A 66 8.90 -7.39 7.24
N LEU A 67 8.91 -6.25 7.94
CA LEU A 67 10.13 -5.61 8.42
C LEU A 67 10.73 -6.31 9.65
N THR A 68 9.91 -7.00 10.45
CA THR A 68 10.35 -7.59 11.73
C THR A 68 10.40 -9.12 11.73
N ALA A 69 9.75 -9.79 10.78
CA ALA A 69 9.52 -11.25 10.82
C ALA A 69 10.80 -12.08 10.70
N TRP A 70 11.86 -11.52 10.13
CA TRP A 70 13.04 -12.29 9.70
C TRP A 70 14.21 -12.27 10.68
N GLY A 71 14.07 -11.63 11.85
CA GLY A 71 15.13 -11.62 12.88
C GLY A 71 16.41 -10.87 12.49
N ALA A 72 16.51 -10.35 11.27
CA ALA A 72 17.55 -9.46 10.79
C ALA A 72 17.07 -7.99 10.85
N GLY A 73 18.00 -7.04 10.72
CA GLY A 73 17.67 -5.62 10.66
C GLY A 73 16.81 -5.26 9.43
N VAL A 74 16.20 -4.08 9.45
CA VAL A 74 15.44 -3.55 8.31
C VAL A 74 16.31 -3.57 7.04
N MET A 75 15.77 -4.06 5.93
CA MET A 75 16.46 -4.23 4.64
C MET A 75 17.68 -5.16 4.69
N GLN A 76 17.77 -6.04 5.69
CA GLN A 76 18.75 -7.11 5.70
C GLN A 76 18.11 -8.42 5.25
N SER A 77 18.74 -9.08 4.29
CA SER A 77 18.36 -10.42 3.86
C SER A 77 18.97 -11.46 4.79
N VAL A 78 18.20 -12.51 5.09
CA VAL A 78 18.69 -13.71 5.78
C VAL A 78 18.99 -14.74 4.69
N PRO A 79 20.27 -14.99 4.38
CA PRO A 79 20.66 -15.82 3.24
C PRO A 79 20.09 -17.24 3.31
N GLU A 80 19.86 -17.78 4.51
CA GLU A 80 19.30 -19.12 4.69
C GLU A 80 17.80 -19.23 4.31
N LEU A 81 17.10 -18.09 4.17
CA LEU A 81 15.67 -18.02 3.88
C LEU A 81 15.37 -17.58 2.44
N VAL A 82 16.39 -17.32 1.62
CA VAL A 82 16.23 -16.90 0.23
C VAL A 82 16.65 -18.03 -0.70
N GLY A 83 15.71 -18.58 -1.47
CA GLY A 83 16.02 -19.58 -2.48
C GLY A 83 16.79 -19.01 -3.68
N ALA A 84 16.45 -17.79 -4.11
CA ALA A 84 17.16 -17.03 -5.13
C ALA A 84 16.74 -15.54 -5.16
N GLY A 85 17.65 -14.65 -5.53
CA GLY A 85 17.35 -13.24 -5.80
C GLY A 85 17.27 -12.35 -4.56
N HIS A 86 16.40 -11.34 -4.61
CA HIS A 86 16.20 -10.32 -3.55
C HIS A 86 14.71 -10.17 -3.16
N PRO A 87 14.00 -11.27 -2.84
CA PRO A 87 12.57 -11.21 -2.58
C PRO A 87 12.22 -10.36 -1.35
N PHE A 88 13.07 -10.36 -0.32
CA PHE A 88 12.85 -9.59 0.90
C PHE A 88 12.95 -8.09 0.66
N GLU A 89 13.98 -7.65 -0.06
CA GLU A 89 14.17 -6.24 -0.38
C GLU A 89 13.02 -5.72 -1.25
N VAL A 90 12.61 -6.50 -2.26
CA VAL A 90 11.47 -6.17 -3.12
C VAL A 90 10.18 -6.10 -2.30
N LEU A 91 9.92 -7.04 -1.40
CA LEU A 91 8.75 -7.05 -0.53
C LEU A 91 8.70 -5.84 0.40
N GLN A 92 9.81 -5.55 1.09
CA GLN A 92 9.91 -4.45 2.04
C GLN A 92 9.76 -3.09 1.35
N VAL A 93 10.44 -2.88 0.20
CA VAL A 93 10.32 -1.64 -0.58
C VAL A 93 8.90 -1.47 -1.11
N THR A 94 8.33 -2.52 -1.71
CA THR A 94 7.00 -2.46 -2.31
C THR A 94 5.93 -2.25 -1.24
N GLY A 95 6.06 -2.90 -0.08
CA GLY A 95 5.18 -2.69 1.07
C GLY A 95 5.27 -1.27 1.63
N ALA A 96 6.48 -0.74 1.81
CA ALA A 96 6.67 0.64 2.24
C ALA A 96 6.06 1.65 1.24
N MET A 97 6.20 1.40 -0.06
CA MET A 97 5.56 2.20 -1.11
C MET A 97 4.04 2.14 -1.04
N GLN A 98 3.43 0.98 -0.78
CA GLN A 98 1.97 0.87 -0.61
C GLN A 98 1.47 1.75 0.53
N VAL A 99 2.12 1.70 1.70
CA VAL A 99 1.77 2.56 2.84
C VAL A 99 1.93 4.03 2.47
N GLY A 100 3.02 4.39 1.80
CA GLY A 100 3.26 5.75 1.30
C GLY A 100 2.16 6.23 0.35
N MET A 101 1.71 5.40 -0.59
CA MET A 101 0.61 5.72 -1.50
C MET A 101 -0.71 5.92 -0.77
N TYR A 102 -1.04 5.08 0.21
CA TYR A 102 -2.25 5.25 1.03
C TYR A 102 -2.21 6.52 1.89
N LEU A 103 -1.06 6.84 2.49
CA LEU A 103 -0.89 8.08 3.25
C LEU A 103 -0.98 9.31 2.35
N LEU A 104 -0.37 9.28 1.16
CA LEU A 104 -0.46 10.37 0.20
C LEU A 104 -1.90 10.56 -0.30
N ALA A 105 -2.62 9.46 -0.53
CA ALA A 105 -4.05 9.52 -0.87
C ALA A 105 -4.84 10.24 0.24
N ALA A 106 -4.58 9.92 1.52
CA ALA A 106 -5.19 10.57 2.66
C ALA A 106 -4.87 12.06 2.75
N THR A 107 -3.61 12.46 2.57
CA THR A 107 -3.21 13.88 2.62
C THR A 107 -3.80 14.68 1.48
N VAL A 108 -3.82 14.15 0.25
CA VAL A 108 -4.47 14.75 -0.92
C VAL A 108 -5.96 14.99 -0.61
N ARG A 109 -6.66 13.98 -0.07
CA ARG A 109 -8.09 14.13 0.26
C ARG A 109 -8.32 15.19 1.34
N LEU A 110 -7.49 15.23 2.37
CA LEU A 110 -7.58 16.24 3.44
C LEU A 110 -7.32 17.65 2.92
N ALA A 111 -6.29 17.83 2.10
CA ALA A 111 -5.92 19.12 1.55
C ALA A 111 -7.03 19.67 0.64
N PHE A 112 -7.38 18.95 -0.41
CA PHE A 112 -8.33 19.43 -1.43
C PHE A 112 -9.79 19.35 -0.97
N GLY A 113 -10.16 18.40 -0.11
CA GLY A 113 -11.51 18.34 0.46
C GLY A 113 -11.83 19.50 1.41
N SER A 114 -10.80 20.13 1.99
CA SER A 114 -10.97 21.31 2.85
C SER A 114 -11.27 22.58 2.05
N GLU A 115 -10.70 22.70 0.83
CA GLU A 115 -10.91 23.86 -0.04
C GLU A 115 -12.30 23.84 -0.68
N GLU A 116 -12.73 22.68 -1.18
CA GLU A 116 -14.06 22.48 -1.76
C GLU A 116 -15.19 22.80 -0.76
N ARG A 117 -14.99 22.44 0.53
CA ARG A 117 -15.93 22.79 1.61
C ARG A 117 -15.98 24.30 1.88
N LYS A 118 -14.84 25.00 1.83
CA LYS A 118 -14.77 26.45 2.05
C LYS A 118 -15.47 27.22 0.94
N GLU A 119 -15.25 26.83 -0.31
CA GLU A 119 -15.93 27.43 -1.47
C GLU A 119 -17.44 27.20 -1.39
N ALA A 120 -17.90 25.98 -1.14
CA ALA A 120 -19.33 25.68 -0.99
C ALA A 120 -20.01 26.49 0.13
N THR A 121 -19.33 26.67 1.27
CA THR A 121 -19.86 27.46 2.40
C THR A 121 -19.90 28.96 2.06
N ALA A 122 -18.91 29.46 1.32
CA ALA A 122 -18.89 30.86 0.87
C ALA A 122 -20.03 31.18 -0.10
N TYR A 123 -20.34 30.27 -1.04
CA TYR A 123 -21.50 30.46 -1.94
C TYR A 123 -22.84 30.49 -1.20
N LEU A 124 -23.00 29.67 -0.16
CA LEU A 124 -24.24 29.63 0.64
C LEU A 124 -24.45 30.86 1.53
N LEU A 125 -23.38 31.57 1.91
CA LEU A 125 -23.47 32.79 2.73
C LEU A 125 -23.70 34.07 1.90
N VAL A 126 -23.57 33.98 0.58
CA VAL A 126 -23.75 35.12 -0.35
C VAL A 126 -25.16 35.15 -0.98
N GLN A 127 -25.97 34.10 -0.78
CA GLN A 127 -27.40 34.07 -1.13
C GLN A 127 -28.28 34.47 0.06
#